data_AF-A0ABD3EP06-F1
#
_entry.id   AF-A0ABD3EP06-F1
#
_cell.length_a   1.000
_cell.length_b   1.000
_cell.length_c   1.000
_cell.angle_alpha   90.00
_cell.angle_beta   90.00
_cell.angle_gamma   90.00
#
_symmetry.space_group_name_H-M   'P 1'
#
loop_
_entity.id
_entity.type
_entity.pdbx_description
1 polymer ?
#
loop_
_entity_poly.entity_id
_entity_poly.type
_entity_poly.pdbx_seq_one_letter_code
_entity_poly.pdbx_strand_id
1 'polypeptide(L)'
;MLKTLERYQKCNYGAPEPNISAREALSFGSFEELSSQQEYLKLKARFEALQRTQRNLLGEDLGPLNSKELESLERQLDMSLKQIRSTRKQKDVLAPEKQEVGNNVMWTSGIIFGRGEGIVGLETEYGTLHIKLLPECSPHSVAYILELLSLRHCAGCQFYRAEGRGQSWDINGNHIQDASFGPPFALIQGTLEAQGQGFNQIQSEHCPTVKRGSVAWVGSGPEFFISLAHHQEWRNSYTVFGSVLPEDMVIAEKIARLPTKSDVWNNIDVSVLEKTVPLKIQRVKIGGGD
;
A
#
# COMPACT_ATOMS: atom_id res chain seq x y z
N MET A 1 -3.02 1.99 29.52
CA MET A 1 -2.11 3.05 30.01
C MET A 1 -2.34 3.38 31.48
N LEU A 2 -3.56 3.72 31.91
CA LEU A 2 -3.91 4.01 33.32
C LEU A 2 -3.53 2.89 34.32
N LYS A 3 -3.78 1.63 33.98
CA LYS A 3 -3.45 0.47 34.84
C LYS A 3 -1.94 0.29 35.07
N THR A 4 -1.11 0.76 34.15
CA THR A 4 0.36 0.70 34.28
C THR A 4 0.86 1.78 35.22
N LEU A 5 0.25 2.97 35.16
CA LEU A 5 0.54 4.08 36.08
C LEU A 5 0.12 3.76 37.52
N GLU A 6 -1.05 3.15 37.71
CA GLU A 6 -1.51 2.71 39.05
C GLU A 6 -0.57 1.69 39.69
N ARG A 7 -0.01 0.76 38.88
CA ARG A 7 0.97 -0.22 39.37
C ARG A 7 2.27 0.45 39.81
N TYR A 8 2.72 1.46 39.07
CA TYR A 8 3.91 2.22 39.41
C TYR A 8 3.72 3.02 40.70
N GLN A 9 2.54 3.63 40.89
CA GLN A 9 2.17 4.35 42.11
C GLN A 9 2.13 3.43 43.34
N LYS A 10 1.61 2.20 43.19
CA LYS A 10 1.57 1.20 44.27
C LYS A 10 2.94 0.67 44.68
N CYS A 11 3.92 0.68 43.78
CA CYS A 11 5.28 0.26 44.08
C CYS A 11 6.12 1.34 44.77
N ASN A 12 5.77 2.63 44.60
CA ASN A 12 6.54 3.75 45.15
C ASN A 12 6.17 4.14 46.59
N TYR A 13 5.05 3.62 47.11
CA TYR A 13 4.64 3.83 48.49
C TYR A 13 4.36 2.47 49.15
N GLY A 14 5.43 1.77 49.52
CA GLY A 14 5.33 0.71 50.53
C GLY A 14 4.90 1.32 51.86
N ALA A 15 4.04 0.64 52.61
CA ALA A 15 3.54 1.10 53.90
C ALA A 15 4.73 1.46 54.83
N PRO A 16 4.73 2.64 55.49
CA PRO A 16 5.86 3.06 56.31
C PRO A 16 5.98 2.13 57.53
N GLU A 17 7.17 1.58 57.76
CA GLU A 17 7.48 0.85 58.99
C GLU A 17 7.42 1.81 60.20
N PRO A 18 6.95 1.35 61.37
CA PRO A 18 6.44 2.24 62.43
C PRO A 18 7.51 2.94 63.29
N ASN A 19 8.73 3.17 62.79
CA ASN A 19 9.82 3.68 63.63
C ASN A 19 10.75 4.72 63.00
N ILE A 20 10.25 5.53 62.05
CA ILE A 20 11.00 6.67 61.49
C ILE A 20 10.36 7.97 61.99
N SER A 21 11.18 8.87 62.54
CA SER A 21 10.77 10.22 62.95
C SER A 21 10.06 10.93 61.79
N ALA A 22 8.88 11.51 62.04
CA ALA A 22 8.08 12.21 61.02
C ALA A 22 8.88 13.29 60.25
N ARG A 23 9.94 13.82 60.87
CA ARG A 23 10.82 14.83 60.28
C ARG A 23 11.86 14.25 59.31
N GLU A 24 12.28 13.01 59.52
CA GLU A 24 13.18 12.27 58.63
C GLU A 24 12.42 11.65 57.45
N ALA A 25 11.20 11.16 57.66
CA ALA A 25 10.34 10.67 56.57
C ALA A 25 9.96 11.77 55.55
N LEU A 26 9.70 13.01 56.01
CA LEU A 26 9.43 14.16 55.13
C LEU A 26 10.69 14.65 54.40
N SER A 27 11.86 14.58 55.04
CA SER A 27 13.13 14.94 54.42
C SER A 27 13.61 13.88 53.42
N PHE A 28 13.34 12.60 53.67
CA PHE A 28 13.69 11.49 52.80
C PHE A 28 12.75 11.43 51.58
N GLY A 29 11.45 11.62 51.79
CA GLY A 29 10.46 11.70 50.71
C GLY A 29 10.68 12.87 49.75
N SER A 30 11.07 14.05 50.27
CA SER A 30 11.42 15.20 49.40
C SER A 30 12.75 14.98 48.65
N PHE A 31 13.70 14.26 49.24
CA PHE A 31 14.96 13.89 48.55
C PHE A 31 14.75 12.84 47.45
N GLU A 32 13.92 11.82 47.69
CA GLU A 32 13.55 10.82 46.68
C GLU A 32 12.70 11.40 45.54
N GLU A 33 11.78 12.32 45.85
CA GLU A 33 10.94 13.00 44.85
C GLU A 33 11.77 13.92 43.94
N LEU A 34 12.75 14.65 44.50
CA LEU A 34 13.72 15.44 43.74
C LEU A 34 14.64 14.56 42.88
N SER A 35 15.10 13.41 43.41
CA SER A 35 15.91 12.45 42.67
C SER A 35 15.16 11.87 41.47
N SER A 36 13.92 11.42 41.69
CA SER A 36 13.03 10.89 40.66
C SER A 36 12.68 11.92 39.59
N GLN A 37 12.42 13.17 39.98
CA GLN A 37 12.18 14.26 39.04
C GLN A 37 13.42 14.53 38.18
N GLN A 38 14.62 14.50 38.76
CA GLN A 38 15.86 14.71 38.02
C GLN A 38 16.15 13.57 37.05
N GLU A 39 15.86 12.32 37.42
CA GLU A 39 15.93 11.17 36.52
C GLU A 39 14.93 11.28 35.37
N TYR A 40 13.69 11.67 35.67
CA TYR A 40 12.66 11.91 34.67
C TYR A 40 13.09 12.99 33.66
N LEU A 41 13.65 14.11 34.12
CA LEU A 41 14.13 15.17 33.23
C LEU A 41 15.29 14.71 32.34
N LYS A 42 16.23 13.91 32.88
CA LYS A 42 17.31 13.30 32.09
C LYS A 42 16.75 12.35 31.03
N LEU A 43 15.76 11.53 31.37
CA LEU A 43 15.13 10.60 30.45
C LEU A 43 14.35 11.34 29.35
N LYS A 44 13.60 12.37 29.72
CA LYS A 44 12.85 13.21 28.79
C LYS A 44 13.76 13.90 27.78
N ALA A 45 14.88 14.46 28.23
CA ALA A 45 15.87 15.08 27.34
C ALA A 45 16.45 14.06 26.33
N ARG A 46 16.75 12.83 26.78
CA ARG A 46 17.21 11.76 25.88
C ARG A 46 16.14 11.36 24.87
N PHE A 47 14.89 11.26 25.30
CA PHE A 47 13.78 10.94 24.42
C PHE A 47 13.58 12.01 23.34
N GLU A 48 13.57 13.29 23.72
CA GLU A 48 13.42 14.41 22.79
C GLU A 48 14.59 14.48 21.79
N ALA A 49 15.82 14.22 22.24
CA ALA A 49 16.99 14.14 21.36
C ALA A 49 16.88 12.97 20.36
N LEU A 50 16.42 11.81 20.80
CA LEU A 50 16.23 10.64 19.95
C LEU A 50 15.12 10.89 18.91
N GLN A 51 14.00 11.46 19.34
CA GLN A 51 12.88 11.81 18.46
C GLN A 51 13.27 12.87 17.43
N ARG A 52 14.10 13.85 17.81
CA ARG A 52 14.67 14.82 16.86
C ARG A 52 15.59 14.14 15.86
N THR A 53 16.43 13.21 16.31
CA THR A 53 17.32 12.45 15.41
C THR A 53 16.51 11.61 14.42
N GLN A 54 15.42 10.98 14.85
CA GLN A 54 14.52 10.23 13.98
C GLN A 54 13.91 11.12 12.90
N ARG A 55 13.40 12.30 13.26
CA ARG A 55 12.88 13.28 12.29
C ARG A 55 13.93 13.71 11.27
N ASN A 56 15.13 14.03 11.74
CA ASN A 56 16.25 14.39 10.86
C ASN A 56 16.56 13.25 9.86
N LEU A 57 16.60 11.99 10.32
CA LEU A 57 16.81 10.82 9.45
C LEU A 57 15.68 10.60 8.43
N LEU A 58 14.46 11.07 8.72
CA LEU A 58 13.32 11.07 7.81
C LEU A 58 13.28 12.30 6.88
N GLY A 59 14.24 13.21 7.00
CA GLY A 59 14.32 14.43 6.20
C GLY A 59 13.50 15.61 6.74
N GLU A 60 12.98 15.50 7.96
CA GLU A 60 12.23 16.56 8.64
C GLU A 60 13.15 17.42 9.52
N ASP A 61 12.77 18.68 9.75
CA ASP A 61 13.48 19.62 10.66
C ASP A 61 14.99 19.75 10.45
N LEU A 62 15.42 19.69 9.18
CA LEU A 62 16.83 19.85 8.79
C LEU A 62 17.32 21.30 8.83
N GLY A 63 16.42 22.29 8.77
CA GLY A 63 16.76 23.72 8.69
C GLY A 63 17.66 24.25 9.83
N PRO A 64 17.53 23.77 11.08
CA PRO A 64 18.42 24.13 12.18
C PRO A 64 19.79 23.44 12.17
N LEU A 65 20.04 22.48 11.27
CA LEU A 65 21.32 21.76 11.19
C LEU A 65 22.34 22.59 10.41
N ASN A 66 23.59 22.57 10.86
CA ASN A 66 24.69 23.16 10.10
C ASN A 66 25.24 22.17 9.04
N SER A 67 26.11 22.65 8.15
CA SER A 67 26.67 21.82 7.07
C SER A 67 27.41 20.57 7.56
N LYS A 68 28.12 20.65 8.69
CA LYS A 68 28.85 19.50 9.26
C LYS A 68 27.91 18.45 9.81
N GLU A 69 26.83 18.87 10.47
CA GLU A 69 25.80 17.96 11.00
C GLU A 69 25.05 17.27 9.86
N LEU A 70 24.76 17.99 8.78
CA LEU A 70 24.11 17.45 7.60
C LEU A 70 25.01 16.43 6.87
N GLU A 71 26.30 16.73 6.69
CA GLU A 71 27.28 15.79 6.14
C GLU A 71 27.42 14.54 7.03
N SER A 72 27.38 14.70 8.35
CA SER A 72 27.43 13.56 9.28
C SER A 72 26.21 12.66 9.12
N LEU A 73 25.03 13.26 8.96
CA LEU A 73 23.77 12.54 8.76
C LEU A 73 23.79 11.76 7.43
N GLU A 74 24.25 12.41 6.37
CA GLU A 74 24.42 11.80 5.05
C GLU A 74 25.38 10.59 5.10
N ARG A 75 26.55 10.76 5.73
CA ARG A 75 27.52 9.65 5.92
C ARG A 75 26.90 8.49 6.71
N GLN A 76 26.10 8.77 7.73
CA GLN A 76 25.43 7.74 8.52
C GLN A 76 24.42 6.95 7.70
N LEU A 77 23.66 7.62 6.83
CA LEU A 77 22.74 6.98 5.89
C LEU A 77 23.51 6.12 4.86
N ASP A 78 24.58 6.66 4.29
CA ASP A 78 25.43 5.95 3.32
C ASP A 78 26.09 4.69 3.88
N MET A 79 26.61 4.77 5.12
CA MET A 79 27.18 3.62 5.81
C MET A 79 26.12 2.54 6.06
N SER A 80 24.93 2.94 6.51
CA SER A 80 23.82 2.02 6.75
C SER A 80 23.36 1.35 5.45
N LEU A 81 23.26 2.11 4.35
CA LEU A 81 22.92 1.59 3.03
C LEU A 81 23.97 0.61 2.50
N LYS A 82 25.27 0.92 2.68
CA LYS A 82 26.36 0.00 2.32
C LYS A 82 26.28 -1.30 3.11
N GLN A 83 25.98 -1.26 4.41
CA GLN A 83 25.77 -2.45 5.23
C GLN A 83 24.58 -3.28 4.74
N ILE A 84 23.44 -2.65 4.45
CA ILE A 84 22.25 -3.34 3.92
C ILE A 84 22.57 -4.05 2.59
N ARG A 85 23.25 -3.36 1.66
CA ARG A 85 23.64 -3.92 0.36
C ARG A 85 24.61 -5.09 0.51
N SER A 86 25.59 -4.98 1.41
CA SER A 86 26.54 -6.05 1.71
C SER A 86 25.85 -7.29 2.26
N THR A 87 24.96 -7.13 3.24
CA THR A 87 24.21 -8.24 3.84
C THR A 87 23.28 -8.93 2.85
N ARG A 88 22.66 -8.17 1.93
CA ARG A 88 21.86 -8.74 0.82
C ARG A 88 22.73 -9.57 -0.12
N LYS A 89 23.87 -9.04 -0.55
CA LYS A 89 24.79 -9.72 -1.47
C LYS A 89 25.39 -11.00 -0.86
N GLN A 90 25.56 -11.07 0.47
CA GLN A 90 26.02 -12.28 1.16
C GLN A 90 24.92 -13.35 1.33
N LYS A 91 23.64 -12.96 1.43
CA LYS A 91 22.52 -13.91 1.49
C LYS A 91 22.18 -14.53 0.13
N ASP A 92 22.41 -13.82 -0.98
CA ASP A 92 22.14 -14.31 -2.34
C ASP A 92 23.13 -15.39 -2.85
N VAL A 93 24.31 -15.53 -2.23
CA VAL A 93 25.37 -16.44 -2.73
C VAL A 93 25.26 -17.86 -2.14
N LEU A 94 24.52 -18.07 -1.04
CA LEU A 94 24.58 -19.32 -0.26
C LEU A 94 23.28 -20.13 -0.19
N ALA A 95 22.24 -19.81 -0.96
CA ALA A 95 21.04 -20.67 -0.99
C ALA A 95 20.27 -20.57 -2.33
N PRO A 96 20.43 -21.52 -3.27
CA PRO A 96 19.38 -21.81 -4.22
C PRO A 96 18.30 -22.68 -3.52
N GLU A 97 17.05 -22.47 -3.91
CA GLU A 97 15.85 -23.31 -3.67
C GLU A 97 14.78 -22.83 -2.68
N LYS A 98 13.54 -23.05 -3.13
CA LYS A 98 12.23 -22.72 -2.55
C LYS A 98 12.15 -22.90 -1.03
N GLN A 99 11.54 -21.94 -0.34
CA GLN A 99 10.71 -22.27 0.81
C GLN A 99 9.56 -21.29 1.06
N GLU A 100 8.45 -21.92 1.39
CA GLU A 100 7.12 -21.41 1.69
C GLU A 100 7.03 -20.53 2.94
N VAL A 101 5.97 -19.71 2.94
CA VAL A 101 5.16 -19.23 4.08
C VAL A 101 5.92 -18.91 5.36
N GLY A 102 6.19 -17.62 5.52
CA GLY A 102 6.48 -17.00 6.80
C GLY A 102 6.47 -15.49 6.64
N ASN A 103 5.48 -14.83 7.26
CA ASN A 103 5.32 -13.39 7.32
C ASN A 103 6.66 -12.68 7.61
N ASN A 104 7.33 -12.20 6.58
CA ASN A 104 8.33 -11.16 6.71
C ASN A 104 8.42 -10.38 5.40
N VAL A 105 7.43 -9.51 5.18
CA VAL A 105 7.36 -8.63 4.02
C VAL A 105 8.54 -7.66 4.11
N MET A 106 9.50 -7.88 3.22
CA MET A 106 10.74 -7.13 3.10
C MET A 106 10.45 -5.78 2.43
N TRP A 107 9.94 -4.82 3.20
CA TRP A 107 9.81 -3.43 2.78
C TRP A 107 11.19 -2.80 2.68
N THR A 108 11.72 -2.64 1.47
CA THR A 108 12.69 -1.57 1.23
C THR A 108 11.94 -0.33 0.80
N SER A 109 11.85 0.60 1.73
CA SER A 109 11.50 2.00 1.54
C SER A 109 12.20 2.57 0.30
N GLY A 110 11.41 3.11 -0.64
CA GLY A 110 11.75 4.31 -1.41
C GLY A 110 12.80 4.26 -2.53
N ILE A 111 13.41 3.12 -2.90
CA ILE A 111 14.54 3.11 -3.86
C ILE A 111 14.23 2.43 -5.23
N ILE A 112 13.05 1.85 -5.46
CA ILE A 112 12.71 1.20 -6.76
C ILE A 112 11.57 1.91 -7.51
N PHE A 113 11.42 3.21 -7.33
CA PHE A 113 10.45 3.99 -8.10
C PHE A 113 11.11 5.25 -8.68
N GLY A 114 12.06 5.06 -9.59
CA GLY A 114 12.52 6.11 -10.50
C GLY A 114 11.41 6.59 -11.43
N ARG A 115 11.61 7.75 -12.09
CA ARG A 115 10.66 8.34 -13.06
C ARG A 115 10.30 7.33 -14.15
N GLY A 116 9.16 6.63 -13.97
CA GLY A 116 8.64 5.61 -14.89
C GLY A 116 8.44 4.21 -14.31
N GLU A 117 8.98 3.90 -13.12
CA GLU A 117 8.99 2.55 -12.56
C GLU A 117 7.70 2.14 -11.80
N GLY A 118 6.65 2.95 -11.89
CA GLY A 118 5.33 2.64 -11.32
C GLY A 118 4.25 2.34 -12.35
N ILE A 119 4.60 2.17 -13.63
CA ILE A 119 3.63 1.96 -14.71
C ILE A 119 3.77 0.55 -15.28
N VAL A 120 2.65 -0.16 -15.35
CA VAL A 120 2.54 -1.51 -15.89
C VAL A 120 1.64 -1.48 -17.12
N GLY A 121 2.04 -2.14 -18.20
CA GLY A 121 1.21 -2.29 -19.38
C GLY A 121 0.39 -3.58 -19.29
N LEU A 122 -0.92 -3.49 -19.49
CA LEU A 122 -1.76 -4.63 -19.84
C LEU A 122 -1.97 -4.63 -21.35
N GLU A 123 -1.22 -5.45 -22.06
CA GLU A 123 -1.31 -5.60 -23.51
C GLU A 123 -2.51 -6.49 -23.87
N THR A 124 -3.37 -5.99 -24.75
CA THR A 124 -4.53 -6.69 -25.31
C THR A 124 -4.54 -6.57 -26.83
N GLU A 125 -5.39 -7.35 -27.52
CA GLU A 125 -5.59 -7.20 -28.97
C GLU A 125 -6.16 -5.83 -29.39
N TYR A 126 -6.69 -5.05 -28.44
CA TYR A 126 -7.27 -3.73 -28.67
C TYR A 126 -6.33 -2.57 -28.35
N GLY A 127 -5.15 -2.86 -27.79
CA GLY A 127 -4.16 -1.87 -27.35
C GLY A 127 -3.56 -2.21 -25.98
N THR A 128 -2.61 -1.39 -25.52
CA THR A 128 -1.98 -1.53 -24.20
C THR A 128 -2.57 -0.53 -23.22
N LEU A 129 -3.13 -1.01 -22.11
CA LEU A 129 -3.57 -0.17 -21.00
C LEU A 129 -2.40 0.07 -20.06
N HIS A 130 -1.91 1.31 -19.96
CA HIS A 130 -0.89 1.66 -18.96
C HIS A 130 -1.54 1.97 -17.63
N ILE A 131 -1.16 1.21 -16.60
CA ILE A 131 -1.67 1.33 -15.24
C ILE A 131 -0.58 1.91 -14.37
N LYS A 132 -0.84 3.08 -13.80
CA LYS A 132 -0.03 3.65 -12.73
C LYS A 132 -0.39 2.97 -11.41
N LEU A 133 0.56 2.23 -10.84
CA LEU A 133 0.44 1.56 -9.55
C LEU A 133 0.48 2.56 -8.39
N LEU A 134 -0.18 2.20 -7.29
CA LEU A 134 -0.30 3.02 -6.08
C LEU A 134 0.35 2.32 -4.87
N PRO A 135 1.69 2.24 -4.80
CA PRO A 135 2.40 1.53 -3.72
C PRO A 135 2.16 2.13 -2.34
N GLU A 136 1.91 3.45 -2.27
CA GLU A 136 1.62 4.15 -1.01
C GLU A 136 0.24 3.80 -0.43
N CYS A 137 -0.70 3.38 -1.28
CA CYS A 137 -2.07 3.05 -0.88
C CYS A 137 -2.31 1.54 -0.74
N SER A 138 -1.69 0.76 -1.63
CA SER A 138 -1.95 -0.67 -1.80
C SER A 138 -0.65 -1.49 -1.90
N PRO A 139 0.21 -1.42 -0.87
CA PRO A 139 1.52 -2.04 -0.87
C PRO A 139 1.54 -3.52 -1.28
N HIS A 140 0.66 -4.35 -0.71
CA HIS A 140 0.61 -5.80 -0.94
C HIS A 140 0.09 -6.12 -2.33
N SER A 141 -0.93 -5.37 -2.78
CA SER A 141 -1.47 -5.48 -4.13
C SER A 141 -0.40 -5.16 -5.19
N VAL A 142 0.35 -4.09 -4.99
CA VAL A 142 1.44 -3.70 -5.89
C VAL A 142 2.56 -4.75 -5.88
N ALA A 143 2.90 -5.31 -4.72
CA ALA A 143 3.88 -6.38 -4.63
C ALA A 143 3.47 -7.61 -5.47
N TYR A 144 2.19 -8.01 -5.40
CA TYR A 144 1.66 -9.09 -6.22
C TYR A 144 1.77 -8.81 -7.72
N ILE A 145 1.42 -7.61 -8.18
CA ILE A 145 1.57 -7.23 -9.60
C ILE A 145 3.03 -7.28 -10.04
N LEU A 146 3.97 -6.85 -9.19
CA LEU A 146 5.41 -6.92 -9.48
C LEU A 146 5.92 -8.36 -9.53
N GLU A 147 5.37 -9.25 -8.70
CA GLU A 147 5.65 -10.69 -8.75
C GLU A 147 5.12 -11.30 -10.05
N LEU A 148 3.88 -10.99 -10.44
CA LEU A 148 3.32 -11.42 -11.73
C LEU A 148 4.17 -10.97 -12.93
N LEU A 149 4.74 -9.77 -12.88
CA LEU A 149 5.66 -9.26 -13.90
C LEU A 149 6.98 -10.03 -13.99
N SER A 150 7.37 -10.76 -12.94
CA SER A 150 8.54 -11.64 -12.97
C SER A 150 8.27 -12.95 -13.72
N LEU A 151 6.99 -13.31 -13.85
CA LEU A 151 6.55 -14.47 -14.62
C LEU A 151 6.55 -14.11 -16.09
N ARG A 152 7.20 -14.95 -16.91
CA ARG A 152 7.29 -14.70 -18.35
C ARG A 152 5.93 -14.79 -19.07
N HIS A 153 4.94 -15.45 -18.47
CA HIS A 153 3.60 -15.62 -19.03
C HIS A 153 2.53 -15.72 -17.93
N CYS A 154 1.48 -14.89 -18.01
CA CYS A 154 0.25 -15.12 -17.25
C CYS A 154 -0.73 -15.92 -18.12
N ALA A 155 -0.67 -17.25 -18.05
CA ALA A 155 -1.45 -18.13 -18.91
C ALA A 155 -2.97 -18.20 -18.60
N GLY A 156 -3.48 -17.36 -17.69
CA GLY A 156 -4.91 -17.26 -17.35
C GLY A 156 -5.47 -15.83 -17.37
N CYS A 157 -4.62 -14.82 -17.60
CA CYS A 157 -5.02 -13.42 -17.53
C CYS A 157 -5.94 -13.03 -18.69
N GLN A 158 -7.16 -12.61 -18.39
CA GLN A 158 -8.16 -12.23 -19.39
C GLN A 158 -9.26 -11.33 -18.82
N PHE A 159 -9.85 -10.50 -19.66
CA PHE A 159 -11.15 -9.87 -19.39
C PHE A 159 -12.27 -10.78 -19.85
N TYR A 160 -13.29 -10.94 -19.01
CA TYR A 160 -14.44 -11.80 -19.29
C TYR A 160 -15.78 -11.08 -19.10
N ARG A 161 -15.81 -9.93 -18.42
CA ARG A 161 -17.04 -9.16 -18.19
C ARG A 161 -16.81 -7.71 -18.60
N ALA A 162 -17.81 -7.14 -19.27
CA ALA A 162 -17.75 -5.81 -19.84
C ALA A 162 -19.13 -5.15 -19.75
N GLU A 163 -19.20 -4.06 -19.01
CA GLU A 163 -20.42 -3.29 -18.82
C GLU A 163 -20.16 -1.83 -19.15
N GLY A 164 -20.88 -1.33 -20.16
CA GLY A 164 -20.82 0.08 -20.53
C GLY A 164 -21.47 0.99 -19.47
N ARG A 165 -21.46 2.30 -19.74
CA ARG A 165 -22.07 3.31 -18.85
C ARG A 165 -23.60 3.35 -18.89
N GLY A 166 -24.22 2.70 -19.88
CA GLY A 166 -25.67 2.75 -20.06
C GLY A 166 -26.20 4.19 -20.07
N GLN A 167 -27.32 4.41 -19.39
CA GLN A 167 -27.90 5.74 -19.16
C GLN A 167 -27.64 6.27 -17.74
N SER A 168 -26.79 5.58 -16.97
CA SER A 168 -26.54 5.88 -15.56
C SER A 168 -25.35 6.80 -15.32
N TRP A 169 -24.40 6.87 -16.27
CA TRP A 169 -23.24 7.76 -16.18
C TRP A 169 -23.03 8.56 -17.47
N ASP A 170 -22.53 9.79 -17.31
CA ASP A 170 -22.22 10.69 -18.42
C ASP A 170 -20.88 10.33 -19.14
N ILE A 171 -20.50 11.16 -20.12
CA ILE A 171 -19.24 11.00 -20.87
C ILE A 171 -17.98 11.19 -19.99
N ASN A 172 -18.09 11.87 -18.86
CA ASN A 172 -17.01 12.09 -17.91
C ASN A 172 -16.95 10.98 -16.84
N GLY A 173 -17.97 10.13 -16.77
CA GLY A 173 -18.12 9.11 -15.74
C GLY A 173 -18.82 9.59 -14.48
N ASN A 174 -19.47 10.76 -14.48
CA ASN A 174 -20.29 11.20 -13.36
C ASN A 174 -21.65 10.51 -13.39
N HIS A 175 -22.14 10.15 -12.20
CA HIS A 175 -23.46 9.55 -12.07
C HIS A 175 -24.55 10.58 -12.39
N ILE A 176 -25.53 10.18 -13.19
CA ILE A 176 -26.68 11.01 -13.56
C ILE A 176 -27.70 10.97 -12.43
N GLN A 177 -28.25 12.13 -12.06
CA GLN A 177 -29.23 12.22 -10.98
C GLN A 177 -30.43 11.28 -11.25
N ASP A 178 -30.87 10.56 -10.22
CA ASP A 178 -31.99 9.61 -10.26
C ASP A 178 -31.80 8.34 -11.10
N ALA A 179 -30.60 8.10 -11.65
CA ALA A 179 -30.28 6.85 -12.32
C ALA A 179 -29.94 5.72 -11.33
N SER A 180 -30.05 4.46 -11.77
CA SER A 180 -29.63 3.30 -10.98
C SER A 180 -28.11 3.14 -11.01
N PHE A 181 -27.51 2.79 -9.88
CA PHE A 181 -26.08 2.43 -9.77
C PHE A 181 -25.73 1.05 -10.37
N GLY A 182 -26.67 0.44 -11.09
CA GLY A 182 -26.47 -0.73 -11.93
C GLY A 182 -27.56 -1.80 -11.75
N PRO A 183 -27.54 -2.83 -12.62
CA PRO A 183 -26.73 -2.93 -13.83
C PRO A 183 -27.20 -1.95 -14.95
N PRO A 184 -26.30 -1.47 -15.83
CA PRO A 184 -24.88 -1.80 -15.89
C PRO A 184 -24.06 -1.08 -14.79
N PHE A 185 -22.88 -1.59 -14.42
CA PHE A 185 -21.99 -1.02 -13.40
C PHE A 185 -20.80 -0.24 -13.99
N ALA A 186 -20.79 0.06 -15.29
CA ALA A 186 -19.74 0.86 -15.94
C ALA A 186 -18.31 0.37 -15.65
N LEU A 187 -18.02 -0.92 -15.88
CA LEU A 187 -16.72 -1.52 -15.59
C LEU A 187 -16.34 -2.60 -16.60
N ILE A 188 -15.03 -2.88 -16.69
CA ILE A 188 -14.51 -4.12 -17.30
C ILE A 188 -13.85 -4.95 -16.20
N GLN A 189 -14.16 -6.24 -16.15
CA GLN A 189 -13.67 -7.16 -15.11
C GLN A 189 -12.95 -8.34 -15.75
N GLY A 190 -11.84 -8.73 -15.12
CA GLY A 190 -10.97 -9.80 -15.55
C GLY A 190 -10.32 -10.51 -14.37
N THR A 191 -9.40 -11.43 -14.69
CA THR A 191 -8.59 -12.15 -13.71
C THR A 191 -7.11 -11.91 -13.97
N LEU A 192 -6.33 -11.84 -12.89
CA LEU A 192 -4.86 -11.77 -12.93
C LEU A 192 -4.19 -13.04 -12.39
N GLU A 193 -4.86 -14.18 -12.46
CA GLU A 193 -4.28 -15.45 -12.00
C GLU A 193 -3.41 -16.12 -13.07
N ALA A 194 -2.15 -16.36 -12.74
CA ALA A 194 -1.24 -17.16 -13.58
C ALA A 194 -1.41 -18.65 -13.27
N GLN A 195 -1.65 -19.47 -14.30
CA GLN A 195 -1.80 -20.93 -14.15
C GLN A 195 -0.61 -21.54 -13.42
N GLY A 196 -0.87 -22.22 -12.30
CA GLY A 196 0.15 -22.95 -11.52
C GLY A 196 0.79 -22.17 -10.37
N GLN A 197 0.41 -20.90 -10.14
CA GLN A 197 0.67 -20.20 -8.87
C GLN A 197 -0.63 -20.08 -8.09
N GLY A 198 -0.65 -20.55 -6.83
CA GLY A 198 -1.78 -20.32 -5.96
C GLY A 198 -1.90 -18.83 -5.63
N PHE A 199 -3.05 -18.22 -5.93
CA PHE A 199 -3.32 -16.86 -5.50
C PHE A 199 -3.61 -16.84 -3.99
N ASN A 200 -2.73 -16.18 -3.23
CA ASN A 200 -2.99 -15.90 -1.82
C ASN A 200 -3.89 -14.67 -1.72
N GLN A 201 -5.03 -14.81 -1.03
CA GLN A 201 -5.96 -13.70 -0.81
C GLN A 201 -5.22 -12.47 -0.28
N ILE A 202 -5.35 -11.36 -1.00
CA ILE A 202 -4.71 -10.11 -0.62
C ILE A 202 -5.57 -9.46 0.47
N GLN A 203 -4.94 -9.06 1.58
CA GLN A 203 -5.63 -8.31 2.62
C GLN A 203 -6.12 -6.98 2.06
N SER A 204 -7.29 -6.52 2.48
CA SER A 204 -7.85 -5.29 1.92
C SER A 204 -7.08 -4.05 2.37
N GLU A 205 -6.61 -3.28 1.39
CA GLU A 205 -5.82 -2.06 1.59
C GLU A 205 -6.72 -0.88 1.18
N HIS A 206 -7.29 -0.20 2.17
CA HIS A 206 -8.38 0.76 1.93
C HIS A 206 -7.82 2.13 1.52
N CYS A 207 -7.66 2.40 0.22
CA CYS A 207 -7.53 3.73 -0.40
C CYS A 207 -7.25 3.57 -1.91
N PRO A 208 -7.65 4.48 -2.83
CA PRO A 208 -8.68 5.54 -2.76
C PRO A 208 -10.09 5.06 -3.17
N THR A 209 -11.11 5.94 -3.04
CA THR A 209 -12.45 5.72 -3.62
C THR A 209 -12.36 5.48 -5.13
N VAL A 210 -13.18 4.55 -5.64
CA VAL A 210 -13.21 4.17 -7.05
C VAL A 210 -13.65 5.34 -7.93
N LYS A 211 -12.76 5.73 -8.84
CA LYS A 211 -12.99 6.77 -9.86
C LYS A 211 -12.83 6.17 -11.25
N ARG A 212 -13.24 6.93 -12.27
CA ARG A 212 -12.97 6.58 -13.66
C ARG A 212 -11.47 6.32 -13.85
N GLY A 213 -11.14 5.13 -14.36
CA GLY A 213 -9.79 4.64 -14.56
C GLY A 213 -9.18 3.91 -13.35
N SER A 214 -9.84 3.87 -12.18
CA SER A 214 -9.36 3.08 -11.05
C SER A 214 -9.34 1.59 -11.37
N VAL A 215 -8.26 0.94 -10.94
CA VAL A 215 -8.05 -0.51 -11.04
C VAL A 215 -8.07 -1.09 -9.63
N ALA A 216 -8.96 -2.05 -9.39
CA ALA A 216 -9.20 -2.57 -8.05
C ALA A 216 -9.52 -4.06 -8.04
N TRP A 217 -9.25 -4.71 -6.91
CA TRP A 217 -9.63 -6.11 -6.69
C TRP A 217 -11.14 -6.24 -6.45
N VAL A 218 -11.73 -7.31 -6.96
CA VAL A 218 -13.04 -7.79 -6.54
C VAL A 218 -12.81 -8.70 -5.32
N GLY A 219 -13.31 -8.27 -4.15
CA GLY A 219 -13.01 -8.98 -2.90
C GLY A 219 -11.51 -8.97 -2.60
N SER A 220 -10.94 -10.16 -2.42
CA SER A 220 -9.52 -10.34 -2.11
C SER A 220 -8.66 -10.71 -3.34
N GLY A 221 -9.23 -10.67 -4.55
CA GLY A 221 -8.63 -11.16 -5.81
C GLY A 221 -8.76 -12.69 -6.00
N PRO A 222 -8.27 -13.26 -7.12
CA PRO A 222 -7.46 -12.65 -8.20
C PRO A 222 -8.26 -11.86 -9.24
N GLU A 223 -9.58 -11.79 -9.09
CA GLU A 223 -10.45 -11.02 -9.96
C GLU A 223 -10.26 -9.52 -9.70
N PHE A 224 -10.16 -8.75 -10.78
CA PHE A 224 -9.99 -7.30 -10.73
C PHE A 224 -10.93 -6.63 -11.72
N PHE A 225 -11.17 -5.34 -11.52
CA PHE A 225 -11.91 -4.52 -12.46
C PHE A 225 -11.20 -3.19 -12.73
N ILE A 226 -11.50 -2.64 -13.91
CA ILE A 226 -11.19 -1.27 -14.29
C ILE A 226 -12.51 -0.52 -14.41
N SER A 227 -12.65 0.55 -13.62
CA SER A 227 -13.88 1.34 -13.64
C SER A 227 -13.88 2.34 -14.79
N LEU A 228 -15.01 2.45 -15.49
CA LEU A 228 -15.25 3.42 -16.55
C LEU A 228 -15.94 4.68 -16.02
N ALA A 229 -16.29 4.73 -14.73
CA ALA A 229 -17.06 5.80 -14.11
C ALA A 229 -16.64 6.07 -12.65
N HIS A 230 -17.20 7.11 -12.04
CA HIS A 230 -17.02 7.41 -10.63
C HIS A 230 -18.04 6.66 -9.79
N HIS A 231 -17.58 5.89 -8.80
CA HIS A 231 -18.42 5.14 -7.88
C HIS A 231 -18.17 5.59 -6.44
N GLN A 232 -18.85 6.67 -6.04
CA GLN A 232 -18.76 7.19 -4.68
C GLN A 232 -19.49 6.32 -3.67
N GLU A 233 -20.52 5.60 -4.13
CA GLU A 233 -21.35 4.68 -3.36
C GLU A 233 -20.56 3.47 -2.83
N TRP A 234 -19.50 3.04 -3.54
CA TRP A 234 -18.65 1.94 -3.12
C TRP A 234 -17.64 2.30 -2.04
N ARG A 235 -17.49 3.59 -1.69
CA ARG A 235 -16.64 4.09 -0.59
C ARG A 235 -15.27 3.38 -0.53
N ASN A 236 -15.06 2.54 0.49
CA ASN A 236 -13.81 1.80 0.74
C ASN A 236 -14.02 0.28 0.63
N SER A 237 -15.04 -0.17 -0.12
CA SER A 237 -15.36 -1.60 -0.27
C SER A 237 -14.35 -2.36 -1.13
N TYR A 238 -13.50 -1.65 -1.88
CA TYR A 238 -12.55 -2.25 -2.81
C TYR A 238 -11.14 -1.70 -2.58
N THR A 239 -10.16 -2.59 -2.79
CA THR A 239 -8.74 -2.24 -2.74
C THR A 239 -8.31 -1.75 -4.11
N VAL A 240 -8.14 -0.43 -4.25
CA VAL A 240 -7.68 0.20 -5.49
C VAL A 240 -6.16 0.17 -5.53
N PHE A 241 -5.59 -0.55 -6.49
CA PHE A 241 -4.14 -0.73 -6.58
C PHE A 241 -3.46 0.03 -7.72
N GLY A 242 -4.25 0.60 -8.62
CA GLY A 242 -3.72 1.41 -9.70
C GLY A 242 -4.76 2.30 -10.35
N SER A 243 -4.29 3.11 -11.31
CA SER A 243 -5.16 3.88 -12.20
C SER A 243 -4.65 3.81 -13.63
N VAL A 244 -5.54 3.55 -14.57
CA VAL A 244 -5.27 3.62 -16.01
C VAL A 244 -4.93 5.06 -16.39
N LEU A 245 -3.92 5.23 -17.25
CA LEU A 245 -3.57 6.55 -17.79
C LEU A 245 -4.75 7.11 -18.61
N PRO A 246 -5.03 8.43 -18.53
CA PRO A 246 -6.15 9.04 -19.24
C PRO A 246 -6.15 8.79 -20.74
N GLU A 247 -4.96 8.71 -21.35
CA GLU A 247 -4.75 8.46 -22.78
C GLU A 247 -5.24 7.07 -23.21
N ASP A 248 -5.13 6.07 -22.33
CA ASP A 248 -5.51 4.69 -22.62
C ASP A 248 -6.95 4.35 -22.26
N MET A 249 -7.69 5.27 -21.63
CA MET A 249 -9.10 5.05 -21.28
C MET A 249 -9.97 4.73 -22.50
N VAL A 250 -9.58 5.20 -23.69
CA VAL A 250 -10.25 4.88 -24.95
C VAL A 250 -10.22 3.37 -25.26
N ILE A 251 -9.17 2.67 -24.82
CA ILE A 251 -9.02 1.22 -25.00
C ILE A 251 -9.99 0.49 -24.05
N ALA A 252 -10.08 0.92 -22.80
CA ALA A 252 -11.02 0.35 -21.83
C ALA A 252 -12.47 0.55 -22.30
N GLU A 253 -12.80 1.73 -22.83
CA GLU A 253 -14.13 2.00 -23.41
C GLU A 253 -14.41 1.17 -24.66
N LYS A 254 -13.38 0.87 -25.47
CA LYS A 254 -13.52 -0.01 -26.64
C LYS A 254 -13.83 -1.44 -26.22
N ILE A 255 -13.14 -1.96 -25.19
CA ILE A 255 -13.41 -3.30 -24.62
C ILE A 255 -14.83 -3.36 -24.03
N ALA A 256 -15.29 -2.28 -23.38
CA ALA A 256 -16.63 -2.20 -22.81
C ALA A 256 -17.79 -2.24 -23.83
N ARG A 257 -17.49 -2.01 -25.12
CA ARG A 257 -18.47 -2.03 -26.23
C ARG A 257 -18.44 -3.33 -27.04
N LEU A 258 -17.61 -4.30 -26.65
CA LEU A 258 -17.56 -5.59 -27.33
C LEU A 258 -18.88 -6.37 -27.13
N PRO A 259 -19.18 -7.34 -28.01
CA PRO A 259 -20.38 -8.17 -27.88
C PRO A 259 -20.42 -8.91 -26.53
N THR A 260 -21.54 -8.79 -25.83
CA THR A 260 -21.78 -9.43 -24.53
C THR A 260 -23.08 -10.24 -24.55
N LYS A 261 -23.09 -11.29 -23.74
CA LYS A 261 -24.27 -12.07 -23.38
C LYS A 261 -24.70 -11.71 -21.96
N SER A 262 -26.01 -11.74 -21.71
CA SER A 262 -26.56 -11.60 -20.36
C SER A 262 -26.33 -12.89 -19.57
N ASP A 263 -25.92 -12.75 -18.31
CA ASP A 263 -25.78 -13.84 -17.34
C ASP A 263 -26.25 -13.35 -15.96
N VAL A 264 -26.52 -14.25 -15.01
CA VAL A 264 -27.04 -13.87 -13.68
C VAL A 264 -26.10 -14.37 -12.59
N TRP A 265 -25.44 -13.45 -11.90
CA TRP A 265 -24.52 -13.77 -10.81
C TRP A 265 -25.07 -13.25 -9.49
N ASN A 266 -25.28 -14.13 -8.51
CA ASN A 266 -25.86 -13.78 -7.21
C ASN A 266 -27.16 -12.96 -7.31
N ASN A 267 -28.05 -13.32 -8.23
CA ASN A 267 -29.31 -12.61 -8.56
C ASN A 267 -29.12 -11.19 -9.14
N ILE A 268 -27.97 -10.90 -9.72
CA ILE A 268 -27.69 -9.65 -10.43
C ILE A 268 -27.45 -9.97 -11.90
N ASP A 269 -28.16 -9.28 -12.79
CA ASP A 269 -27.93 -9.36 -14.23
C ASP A 269 -26.57 -8.73 -14.57
N VAL A 270 -25.71 -9.48 -15.25
CA VAL A 270 -24.37 -9.06 -15.65
C VAL A 270 -24.15 -9.26 -17.14
N SER A 271 -23.31 -8.41 -17.74
CA SER A 271 -22.93 -8.53 -19.15
C SER A 271 -21.56 -9.18 -19.30
N VAL A 272 -21.54 -10.44 -19.73
CA VAL A 272 -20.33 -11.24 -19.92
C VAL A 272 -19.91 -11.18 -21.38
N LEU A 273 -18.62 -11.01 -21.66
CA LEU A 273 -18.10 -11.00 -23.03
C LEU A 273 -18.38 -12.33 -23.72
N GLU A 274 -18.86 -12.31 -24.96
CA GLU A 274 -19.05 -13.53 -25.75
C GLU A 274 -17.71 -14.23 -26.03
N LYS A 275 -16.67 -13.43 -26.26
CA LYS A 275 -15.28 -13.86 -26.42
C LYS A 275 -14.42 -13.15 -25.38
N THR A 276 -13.73 -13.92 -24.55
CA THR A 276 -12.80 -13.34 -23.56
C THR A 276 -11.65 -12.62 -24.27
N VAL A 277 -11.12 -11.58 -23.64
CA VAL A 277 -10.00 -10.79 -24.15
C VAL A 277 -8.76 -11.16 -23.36
N PRO A 278 -7.83 -11.97 -23.91
CA PRO A 278 -6.57 -12.29 -23.24
C PRO A 278 -5.76 -11.02 -23.00
N LEU A 279 -5.06 -10.96 -21.87
CA LEU A 279 -4.17 -9.86 -21.55
C LEU A 279 -2.80 -10.35 -21.11
N LYS A 280 -1.76 -9.61 -21.49
CA LYS A 280 -0.38 -9.85 -21.04
C LYS A 280 0.08 -8.69 -20.19
N ILE A 281 0.71 -9.00 -19.06
CA ILE A 281 1.26 -7.99 -18.15
C ILE A 281 2.72 -7.76 -18.54
N GLN A 282 3.11 -6.52 -18.79
CA GLN A 282 4.47 -6.16 -19.19
C GLN A 282 4.99 -4.90 -18.49
N ARG A 283 6.30 -4.84 -18.29
CA ARG A 283 6.97 -3.61 -17.82
C ARG A 283 7.08 -2.62 -18.97
N VAL A 284 6.67 -1.38 -18.73
CA VAL A 284 6.83 -0.31 -19.70
C VAL A 284 8.28 0.18 -19.64
N LYS A 285 9.03 0.00 -20.72
CA LYS A 285 10.29 0.71 -20.90
C LYS A 285 9.95 2.09 -21.42
N ILE A 286 10.00 3.11 -20.57
CA ILE A 286 10.02 4.49 -21.08
C ILE A 286 11.34 4.63 -21.83
N GLY A 287 11.27 4.71 -23.15
CA GLY A 287 12.45 4.92 -23.98
C GLY A 287 13.21 6.14 -23.47
N GLY A 288 14.51 5.98 -23.26
CA GLY A 288 15.39 7.14 -23.12
C GLY A 288 15.24 7.95 -24.40
N GLY A 289 14.67 9.14 -24.28
CA GLY A 289 14.76 10.13 -25.33
C GLY A 289 16.22 10.52 -25.47
N ASP A 290 16.77 10.27 -26.66
CA ASP A 290 18.01 10.89 -27.15
C ASP A 290 17.88 12.43 -27.19
#